data_AF-A0A326TTS3-F1
#
_entry.id   AF-A0A326TTS3-F1
#
_cell.length_a   1.000
_cell.length_b   1.000
_cell.length_c   1.000
_cell.angle_alpha   90.00
_cell.angle_beta   90.00
_cell.angle_gamma   90.00
#
_symmetry.space_group_name_H-M   'P 1'
#
loop_
_entity.id
_entity.type
_entity.pdbx_description
1 polymer ?
#
loop_
_entity_poly.entity_id
_entity_poly.type
_entity_poly.pdbx_seq_one_letter_code
_entity_poly.pdbx_strand_id
1 'polypeptide(L)'
;MSERSLGDQSSSFDRLQQYQAQVKIEPIEENKVIKESLPSIEVNGDAMVKDLAQSEHKGNFDPNKTLNTTAGLEIDVRDVNFFYGKKQVLFDVSLPIRSRQVTALIGPSGCGKSTFLRTLNRMNDMIPDTRVEGQALFHDQNIYDRKTDVVLLRQQIGMVFQRPNPFPKSIFDNVAYGLRVQGKPRKYIEEMVEKSLRGAALWDEVKDRLRSSALGLSGGQQQRLCIARALAVQPDVLLMDEPCSALDPIATLKIEELITELVKEYTIVIVTHNMQQAARVSHFTGFFLSGKLVEYGPTTQIFERPQQKETEDYISGRFG
;
A
#
# COMPACT_ATOMS: atom_id res chain seq x y z
N MET A 1 23.87 -24.90 30.11
CA MET A 1 24.04 -24.05 28.91
C MET A 1 22.64 -23.88 28.34
N SER A 2 22.07 -22.69 28.51
CA SER A 2 20.64 -22.45 28.31
C SER A 2 20.34 -22.05 26.86
N GLU A 3 19.53 -22.86 26.19
CA GLU A 3 18.72 -22.45 25.04
C GLU A 3 17.80 -21.30 25.48
N ARG A 4 18.19 -20.06 25.18
CA ARG A 4 17.28 -18.91 25.24
C ARG A 4 16.64 -18.74 23.87
N SER A 5 15.49 -19.40 23.72
CA SER A 5 14.30 -19.01 22.96
C SER A 5 14.47 -17.87 21.93
N LEU A 6 14.49 -18.25 20.65
CA LEU A 6 14.16 -17.38 19.51
C LEU A 6 12.63 -17.11 19.38
N GLY A 7 11.78 -17.79 20.16
CA GLY A 7 10.32 -17.69 20.07
C GLY A 7 9.70 -16.46 20.74
N ASP A 8 10.39 -15.81 21.68
CA ASP A 8 9.81 -14.69 22.46
C ASP A 8 9.90 -13.34 21.73
N GLN A 9 10.88 -13.15 20.84
CA GLN A 9 11.07 -11.89 20.11
C GLN A 9 10.19 -11.74 18.85
N SER A 10 9.86 -12.84 18.15
CA SER A 10 8.87 -12.80 17.06
C SER A 10 7.48 -12.40 17.57
N SER A 11 7.15 -12.84 18.79
CA SER A 11 5.90 -12.48 19.47
C SER A 11 5.74 -10.98 19.73
N SER A 12 6.84 -10.23 19.87
CA SER A 12 6.81 -8.78 20.14
C SER A 12 6.60 -7.95 18.88
N PHE A 13 7.14 -8.39 17.73
CA PHE A 13 6.86 -7.80 16.42
C PHE A 13 5.40 -8.02 16.03
N ASP A 14 4.92 -9.25 16.18
CA ASP A 14 3.53 -9.58 15.98
C ASP A 14 2.63 -8.83 16.95
N ARG A 15 2.97 -8.68 18.24
CA ARG A 15 2.17 -7.87 19.18
C ARG A 15 2.08 -6.39 18.82
N LEU A 16 3.11 -5.82 18.21
CA LEU A 16 3.09 -4.43 17.75
C LEU A 16 2.33 -4.26 16.44
N GLN A 17 2.43 -5.22 15.51
CA GLN A 17 1.52 -5.26 14.36
C GLN A 17 0.06 -5.56 14.78
N GLN A 18 -0.15 -6.40 15.79
CA GLN A 18 -1.44 -6.68 16.44
C GLN A 18 -2.01 -5.41 17.06
N TYR A 19 -1.22 -4.64 17.82
CA TYR A 19 -1.66 -3.35 18.38
C TYR A 19 -2.03 -2.37 17.25
N GLN A 20 -1.22 -2.28 16.19
CA GLN A 20 -1.48 -1.39 15.06
C GLN A 20 -2.69 -1.81 14.20
N ALA A 21 -3.00 -3.11 14.14
CA ALA A 21 -4.20 -3.62 13.49
C ALA A 21 -5.45 -3.47 14.38
N GLN A 22 -5.34 -3.71 15.68
CA GLN A 22 -6.45 -3.60 16.65
C GLN A 22 -6.91 -2.17 16.89
N VAL A 23 -6.00 -1.18 16.85
CA VAL A 23 -6.37 0.26 16.90
C VAL A 23 -7.27 0.68 15.71
N LYS A 24 -7.50 -0.20 14.72
CA LYS A 24 -8.32 0.05 13.52
C LYS A 24 -9.54 -0.85 13.35
N ILE A 25 -9.91 -1.67 14.33
CA ILE A 25 -11.13 -2.50 14.25
C ILE A 25 -12.16 -1.94 15.23
N GLU A 26 -12.55 -0.68 15.06
CA GLU A 26 -13.89 -0.29 15.50
C GLU A 26 -14.87 -0.87 14.46
N PRO A 27 -15.96 -1.52 14.87
CA PRO A 27 -17.03 -1.87 13.95
C PRO A 27 -17.49 -0.58 13.28
N ILE A 28 -17.80 -0.64 12.00
CA ILE A 28 -18.50 0.44 11.30
C ILE A 28 -19.86 0.60 12.03
N GLU A 29 -19.94 1.56 12.95
CA GLU A 29 -21.23 2.03 13.45
C GLU A 29 -21.92 2.79 12.32
N GLU A 30 -23.17 2.42 12.09
CA GLU A 30 -24.04 3.07 11.13
C GLU A 30 -24.29 4.54 11.50
N ASN A 31 -24.32 5.37 10.45
CA ASN A 31 -25.02 6.65 10.33
C ASN A 31 -24.46 7.92 11.02
N LYS A 32 -23.94 8.82 10.17
CA LYS A 32 -24.65 10.08 9.90
C LYS A 32 -24.37 10.53 8.46
N VAL A 33 -25.38 10.37 7.61
CA VAL A 33 -25.45 11.05 6.30
C VAL A 33 -25.50 12.56 6.58
N ILE A 34 -24.37 13.25 6.40
CA ILE A 34 -24.38 14.69 6.22
C ILE A 34 -24.75 14.92 4.76
N LYS A 35 -26.03 15.22 4.50
CA LYS A 35 -26.47 15.81 3.23
C LYS A 35 -25.97 17.26 3.20
N GLU A 36 -24.72 17.46 2.80
CA GLU A 36 -24.32 18.73 2.21
C GLU A 36 -24.58 18.64 0.72
N SER A 37 -25.55 19.42 0.25
CA SER A 37 -25.81 19.65 -1.15
C SER A 37 -24.59 20.31 -1.79
N LEU A 38 -23.75 19.52 -2.45
CA LEU A 38 -22.71 20.03 -3.34
C LEU A 38 -23.39 20.71 -4.54
N PRO A 39 -22.91 21.89 -4.98
CA PRO A 39 -23.42 22.51 -6.19
C PRO A 39 -23.13 21.59 -7.38
N SER A 40 -24.15 21.32 -8.20
CA SER A 40 -24.02 20.63 -9.47
C SER A 40 -23.17 21.48 -10.41
N ILE A 41 -21.88 21.17 -10.50
CA ILE A 41 -21.01 21.66 -11.57
C ILE A 41 -21.16 20.64 -12.70
N GLU A 42 -21.74 21.05 -13.83
CA GLU A 42 -21.63 20.30 -15.08
C GLU A 42 -20.16 20.31 -15.50
N VAL A 43 -19.41 19.28 -15.09
CA VAL A 43 -18.03 19.06 -15.54
C VAL A 43 -18.09 18.24 -16.81
N ASN A 44 -17.62 18.83 -17.90
CA ASN A 44 -17.54 18.18 -19.20
C ASN A 44 -16.46 17.08 -19.14
N GLY A 45 -16.88 15.82 -18.98
CA GLY A 45 -16.00 14.66 -18.71
C GLY A 45 -14.84 14.47 -19.69
N ASP A 46 -15.00 14.89 -20.95
CA ASP A 46 -13.95 14.81 -21.99
C ASP A 46 -12.75 15.72 -21.73
N ALA A 47 -12.94 16.85 -21.03
CA ALA A 47 -11.85 17.76 -20.68
C ALA A 47 -11.04 17.23 -19.50
N MET A 48 -11.70 16.59 -18.53
CA MET A 48 -11.05 16.07 -17.32
C MET A 48 -10.16 14.85 -17.63
N VAL A 49 -10.61 13.96 -18.52
CA VAL A 49 -9.80 12.81 -18.98
C VAL A 49 -8.55 13.27 -19.74
N LYS A 50 -8.66 14.34 -20.55
CA LYS A 50 -7.50 14.93 -21.24
C LYS A 50 -6.54 15.61 -20.27
N ASP A 51 -7.01 16.33 -19.26
CA ASP A 51 -6.15 16.94 -18.24
C ASP A 51 -5.48 15.90 -17.33
N LEU A 52 -6.13 14.76 -17.06
CA LEU A 52 -5.52 13.63 -16.35
C LEU A 52 -4.36 13.01 -17.13
N ALA A 53 -4.54 12.82 -18.45
CA ALA A 53 -3.52 12.28 -19.35
C ALA A 53 -2.43 13.31 -19.71
N GLN A 54 -2.74 14.61 -19.69
CA GLN A 54 -1.83 15.71 -20.06
C GLN A 54 -1.21 16.45 -18.88
N SER A 55 -1.49 16.06 -17.62
CA SER A 55 -0.81 16.66 -16.48
C SER A 55 0.69 16.43 -16.63
N GLU A 56 1.41 17.52 -16.94
CA GLU A 56 2.85 17.49 -17.20
C GLU A 56 3.53 16.68 -16.11
N HIS A 57 4.11 15.53 -16.48
CA HIS A 57 4.93 14.74 -15.59
C HIS A 57 6.13 15.60 -15.22
N LYS A 58 6.04 16.35 -14.12
CA LYS A 58 7.12 17.21 -13.62
C LYS A 58 8.27 16.41 -12.98
N GLY A 59 8.41 15.13 -13.34
CA GLY A 59 9.45 14.22 -12.86
C GLY A 59 9.95 13.30 -13.97
N ASN A 60 11.08 12.63 -13.72
CA ASN A 60 11.72 11.69 -14.67
C ASN A 60 10.96 10.37 -14.88
N PHE A 61 9.80 10.19 -14.24
CA PHE A 61 8.97 9.00 -14.39
C PHE A 61 8.04 9.18 -15.57
N ASP A 62 7.96 8.18 -16.43
CA ASP A 62 6.92 8.04 -17.43
C ASP A 62 6.45 6.58 -17.34
N PRO A 63 5.25 6.32 -16.80
CA PRO A 63 4.77 4.97 -16.61
C PRO A 63 4.67 4.21 -17.94
N ASN A 64 4.52 4.89 -19.09
CA ASN A 64 4.51 4.23 -20.39
C ASN A 64 5.89 3.78 -20.84
N LYS A 65 6.93 4.58 -20.58
CA LYS A 65 8.31 4.22 -20.95
C LYS A 65 8.88 3.08 -20.11
N THR A 66 8.38 2.94 -18.88
CA THR A 66 8.85 1.96 -17.89
C THR A 66 7.89 0.79 -17.69
N LEU A 67 6.75 0.80 -18.40
CA LEU A 67 5.79 -0.30 -18.44
C LEU A 67 6.44 -1.57 -18.99
N ASN A 68 6.36 -2.65 -18.21
CA ASN A 68 6.77 -3.97 -18.64
C ASN A 68 5.62 -4.97 -18.47
N THR A 69 4.84 -5.15 -19.54
CA THR A 69 3.72 -6.12 -19.58
C THR A 69 4.17 -7.56 -19.58
N THR A 70 5.45 -7.83 -19.86
CA THR A 70 6.05 -9.16 -19.86
C THR A 70 6.82 -9.49 -18.58
N ALA A 71 6.88 -8.55 -17.62
CA ALA A 71 7.50 -8.80 -16.33
C ALA A 71 6.82 -10.00 -15.64
N GLY A 72 7.65 -10.82 -14.99
CA GLY A 72 7.17 -11.95 -14.19
C GLY A 72 6.18 -11.51 -13.12
N LEU A 73 5.34 -12.45 -12.67
CA LEU A 73 4.38 -12.19 -11.60
C LEU A 73 5.12 -12.29 -10.27
N GLU A 74 5.09 -11.20 -9.50
CA GLU A 74 5.58 -11.18 -8.13
C GLU A 74 4.53 -11.81 -7.21
N ILE A 75 3.26 -11.41 -7.39
CA ILE A 75 2.10 -12.03 -6.76
C ILE A 75 1.07 -12.33 -7.85
N ASP A 76 0.55 -13.55 -7.89
CA ASP A 76 -0.56 -13.95 -8.75
C ASP A 76 -1.79 -14.29 -7.91
N VAL A 77 -2.80 -13.44 -7.98
CA VAL A 77 -4.05 -13.60 -7.23
C VAL A 77 -5.10 -14.27 -8.13
N ARG A 78 -5.72 -15.34 -7.64
CA ARG A 78 -6.70 -16.15 -8.37
C ARG A 78 -7.95 -16.38 -7.54
N ASP A 79 -9.07 -15.89 -8.05
CA ASP A 79 -10.44 -16.13 -7.58
C ASP A 79 -10.61 -15.87 -6.07
N VAL A 80 -9.96 -14.80 -5.58
CA VAL A 80 -9.96 -14.49 -4.15
C VAL A 80 -11.32 -13.97 -3.72
N ASN A 81 -11.90 -14.66 -2.75
CA ASN A 81 -13.11 -14.27 -2.05
C ASN A 81 -12.76 -14.01 -0.58
N PHE A 82 -13.35 -12.98 0.02
CA PHE A 82 -13.05 -12.60 1.41
C PHE A 82 -14.30 -12.27 2.20
N PHE A 83 -14.34 -12.73 3.45
CA PHE A 83 -15.50 -12.62 4.34
C PHE A 83 -15.11 -12.06 5.71
N TYR A 84 -15.95 -11.18 6.24
CA TYR A 84 -16.01 -10.82 7.66
C TYR A 84 -17.22 -11.50 8.29
N GLY A 85 -17.00 -12.52 9.11
CA GLY A 85 -18.05 -13.40 9.61
C GLY A 85 -18.83 -13.99 8.44
N LYS A 86 -20.14 -13.71 8.39
CA LYS A 86 -21.04 -14.18 7.31
C LYS A 86 -21.07 -13.24 6.09
N LYS A 87 -20.51 -12.02 6.19
CA LYS A 87 -20.59 -11.01 5.14
C LYS A 87 -19.41 -11.15 4.19
N GLN A 88 -19.70 -11.44 2.93
CA GLN A 88 -18.71 -11.38 1.86
C GLN A 88 -18.42 -9.93 1.46
N VAL A 89 -17.13 -9.60 1.28
CA VAL A 89 -16.66 -8.26 0.90
C VAL A 89 -15.85 -8.28 -0.40
N LEU A 90 -15.18 -9.39 -0.71
CA LEU A 90 -14.51 -9.58 -2.01
C LEU A 90 -15.12 -10.77 -2.74
N PHE A 91 -15.29 -10.61 -4.05
CA PHE A 91 -15.97 -11.56 -4.93
C PHE A 91 -15.08 -11.87 -6.13
N ASP A 92 -14.57 -13.10 -6.19
CA ASP A 92 -13.82 -13.68 -7.30
C ASP A 92 -12.72 -12.77 -7.87
N VAL A 93 -11.90 -12.18 -6.99
CA VAL A 93 -10.86 -11.24 -7.39
C VAL A 93 -9.64 -11.98 -7.93
N SER A 94 -9.36 -11.78 -9.22
CA SER A 94 -8.17 -12.29 -9.91
C SER A 94 -7.33 -11.13 -10.42
N LEU A 95 -6.07 -11.01 -9.96
CA LEU A 95 -5.20 -9.86 -10.23
C LEU A 95 -3.73 -10.28 -10.34
N PRO A 96 -3.10 -10.16 -11.52
CA PRO A 96 -1.66 -10.33 -11.63
C PRO A 96 -0.93 -9.08 -11.12
N ILE A 97 0.05 -9.25 -10.24
CA ILE A 97 0.90 -8.18 -9.74
C ILE A 97 2.31 -8.41 -10.27
N ARG A 98 2.76 -7.53 -11.16
CA ARG A 98 4.02 -7.72 -11.90
C ARG A 98 5.23 -7.20 -11.13
N SER A 99 6.34 -7.92 -11.24
CA SER A 99 7.59 -7.59 -10.60
C SER A 99 8.13 -6.23 -11.05
N ARG A 100 8.53 -5.39 -10.09
CA ARG A 100 9.06 -4.03 -10.30
C ARG A 100 8.16 -3.15 -11.15
N GLN A 101 6.86 -3.26 -10.90
CA GLN A 101 5.83 -2.40 -11.46
C GLN A 101 4.98 -1.86 -10.32
N VAL A 102 4.33 -0.72 -10.57
CA VAL A 102 3.36 -0.12 -9.66
C VAL A 102 1.96 -0.49 -10.13
N THR A 103 1.19 -1.15 -9.27
CA THR A 103 -0.23 -1.43 -9.50
C THR A 103 -1.08 -0.54 -8.61
N ALA A 104 -1.86 0.36 -9.20
CA ALA A 104 -2.86 1.16 -8.48
C ALA A 104 -4.19 0.41 -8.39
N LEU A 105 -4.79 0.43 -7.20
CA LEU A 105 -6.14 -0.05 -6.95
C LEU A 105 -7.03 1.17 -6.68
N ILE A 106 -7.97 1.43 -7.57
CA ILE A 106 -8.87 2.58 -7.54
C ILE A 106 -10.33 2.15 -7.39
N GLY A 107 -11.21 3.07 -7.02
CA GLY A 107 -12.65 2.82 -6.91
C GLY A 107 -13.29 3.52 -5.70
N PRO A 108 -14.62 3.50 -5.58
CA PRO A 108 -15.34 4.17 -4.51
C PRO A 108 -14.94 3.71 -3.10
N SER A 109 -15.19 4.54 -2.09
CA SER A 109 -15.02 4.14 -0.69
C SER A 109 -15.87 2.92 -0.36
N GLY A 110 -15.32 1.97 0.42
CA GLY A 110 -16.04 0.76 0.82
C GLY A 110 -16.12 -0.37 -0.23
N CYS A 111 -15.53 -0.20 -1.43
CA CYS A 111 -15.56 -1.25 -2.47
C CYS A 111 -14.59 -2.42 -2.26
N GLY A 112 -13.85 -2.46 -1.13
CA GLY A 112 -13.00 -3.60 -0.76
C GLY A 112 -11.49 -3.43 -1.00
N LYS A 113 -11.01 -2.32 -1.56
CA LYS A 113 -9.58 -2.10 -1.89
C LYS A 113 -8.61 -2.38 -0.74
N SER A 114 -8.82 -1.76 0.42
CA SER A 114 -7.95 -1.95 1.60
C SER A 114 -8.09 -3.36 2.18
N THR A 115 -9.27 -3.97 2.09
CA THR A 115 -9.48 -5.37 2.47
C THR A 115 -8.65 -6.29 1.58
N PHE A 116 -8.70 -6.09 0.26
CA PHE A 116 -7.90 -6.81 -0.72
C PHE A 116 -6.41 -6.59 -0.51
N LEU A 117 -5.95 -5.35 -0.31
CA LEU A 117 -4.54 -5.09 -0.07
C LEU A 117 -4.01 -5.87 1.15
N ARG A 118 -4.81 -5.97 2.22
CA ARG A 118 -4.46 -6.73 3.44
C ARG A 118 -4.53 -8.25 3.29
N THR A 119 -5.16 -8.79 2.24
CA THR A 119 -5.09 -10.23 1.98
C THR A 119 -3.68 -10.60 1.54
N LEU A 120 -3.00 -9.73 0.78
CA LEU A 120 -1.68 -10.01 0.19
C LEU A 120 -0.56 -10.18 1.23
N ASN A 121 -0.69 -9.61 2.43
CA ASN A 121 0.25 -9.82 3.53
C ASN A 121 -0.38 -10.48 4.77
N ARG A 122 -1.59 -11.03 4.62
CA ARG A 122 -2.34 -11.72 5.68
C ARG A 122 -2.50 -10.90 6.97
N MET A 123 -2.68 -9.59 6.84
CA MET A 123 -3.00 -8.74 8.00
C MET A 123 -4.45 -8.93 8.47
N ASN A 124 -5.33 -9.37 7.57
CA ASN A 124 -6.72 -9.68 7.91
C ASN A 124 -6.87 -10.87 8.88
N ASP A 125 -5.90 -11.78 8.94
CA ASP A 125 -5.90 -12.94 9.85
C ASP A 125 -5.95 -12.52 11.34
N MET A 126 -5.62 -11.27 11.65
CA MET A 126 -5.69 -10.72 13.00
C MET A 126 -7.11 -10.24 13.38
N ILE A 127 -8.02 -10.19 12.42
CA ILE A 127 -9.41 -9.82 12.61
C ILE A 127 -10.19 -11.11 12.88
N PRO A 128 -10.94 -11.20 14.00
CA PRO A 128 -11.77 -12.37 14.30
C PRO A 128 -12.75 -12.71 13.17
N ASP A 129 -13.07 -14.00 13.04
CA ASP A 129 -14.07 -14.52 12.12
C ASP A 129 -13.86 -14.14 10.64
N THR A 130 -12.61 -13.94 10.22
CA THR A 130 -12.29 -13.73 8.81
C THR A 130 -12.09 -15.04 8.07
N ARG A 131 -12.44 -15.04 6.78
CA ARG A 131 -12.27 -16.20 5.90
C ARG A 131 -11.83 -15.74 4.53
N VAL A 132 -10.88 -16.47 3.95
CA VAL A 132 -10.41 -16.27 2.58
C VAL A 132 -10.62 -17.57 1.80
N GLU A 133 -11.13 -17.45 0.58
CA GLU A 133 -11.15 -18.51 -0.43
C GLU A 133 -10.38 -18.03 -1.67
N GLY A 134 -9.98 -18.96 -2.54
CA GLY A 134 -9.09 -18.66 -3.67
C GLY A 134 -7.61 -18.79 -3.31
N GLN A 135 -6.74 -18.19 -4.12
CA GLN A 135 -5.29 -18.30 -3.97
C GLN A 135 -4.61 -16.96 -4.18
N ALA A 136 -3.54 -16.72 -3.43
CA ALA A 136 -2.59 -15.64 -3.71
C ALA A 136 -1.18 -16.26 -3.70
N LEU A 137 -0.60 -16.40 -4.89
CA LEU A 137 0.68 -17.05 -5.09
C LEU A 137 1.79 -16.00 -5.05
N PHE A 138 2.65 -16.05 -4.04
CA PHE A 138 3.86 -15.24 -3.94
C PHE A 138 5.05 -16.17 -4.17
N HIS A 139 5.87 -15.89 -5.20
CA HIS A 139 6.94 -16.79 -5.68
C HIS A 139 6.44 -18.23 -5.89
N ASP A 140 5.32 -18.37 -6.61
CA ASP A 140 4.63 -19.64 -6.90
C ASP A 140 4.13 -20.43 -5.68
N GLN A 141 4.16 -19.83 -4.48
CA GLN A 141 3.66 -20.45 -3.25
C GLN A 141 2.41 -19.73 -2.75
N ASN A 142 1.36 -20.49 -2.46
CA ASN A 142 0.14 -19.90 -1.92
C ASN A 142 0.37 -19.41 -0.49
N ILE A 143 0.22 -18.09 -0.27
CA ILE A 143 0.46 -17.46 1.03
C ILE A 143 -0.51 -17.96 2.11
N TYR A 144 -1.66 -18.51 1.71
CA TYR A 144 -2.66 -19.07 2.62
C TYR A 144 -2.46 -20.55 2.98
N ASP A 145 -1.40 -21.20 2.48
CA ASP A 145 -1.06 -22.55 2.89
C ASP A 145 -0.74 -22.63 4.40
N ARG A 146 -1.11 -23.76 5.04
CA ARG A 146 -0.88 -23.98 6.49
C ARG A 146 0.60 -23.93 6.90
N LYS A 147 1.51 -24.19 5.96
CA LYS A 147 2.96 -24.18 6.17
C LYS A 147 3.58 -22.79 6.07
N THR A 148 2.84 -21.79 5.62
CA THR A 148 3.37 -20.44 5.40
C THR A 148 3.68 -19.78 6.74
N ASP A 149 4.93 -19.37 6.91
CA ASP A 149 5.35 -18.52 8.02
C ASP A 149 4.87 -17.09 7.74
N VAL A 150 3.84 -16.67 8.47
CA VAL A 150 3.21 -15.36 8.31
C VAL A 150 4.16 -14.22 8.72
N VAL A 151 5.08 -14.47 9.66
CA VAL A 151 6.05 -13.46 10.10
C VAL A 151 7.05 -13.20 8.98
N LEU A 152 7.56 -14.27 8.34
CA LEU A 152 8.45 -14.13 7.18
C LEU A 152 7.73 -13.47 6.00
N LEU A 153 6.50 -13.89 5.72
CA LEU A 153 5.67 -13.29 4.66
C LEU A 153 5.54 -11.77 4.83
N ARG A 154 5.26 -11.31 6.05
CA ARG A 154 5.11 -9.86 6.36
C ARG A 154 6.44 -9.09 6.30
N GLN A 155 7.57 -9.78 6.35
CA GLN A 155 8.89 -9.17 6.10
C GLN A 155 9.14 -9.01 4.59
N GLN A 156 8.69 -9.97 3.78
CA GLN A 156 8.82 -9.94 2.32
C GLN A 156 7.76 -9.04 1.66
N ILE A 157 6.59 -8.88 2.28
CA ILE A 157 5.48 -8.06 1.80
C ILE A 157 5.21 -6.96 2.84
N GLY A 158 5.95 -5.86 2.71
CA GLY A 158 5.87 -4.71 3.61
C GLY A 158 4.58 -3.90 3.41
N MET A 159 4.10 -3.24 4.46
CA MET A 159 2.87 -2.43 4.41
C MET A 159 3.05 -1.04 5.01
N VAL A 160 2.54 -0.04 4.30
CA VAL A 160 2.45 1.35 4.70
C VAL A 160 0.97 1.74 4.76
N PHE A 161 0.56 2.38 5.84
CA PHE A 161 -0.84 2.71 6.10
C PHE A 161 -1.17 4.17 5.80
N GLN A 162 -2.45 4.44 5.57
CA GLN A 162 -3.01 5.76 5.31
C GLN A 162 -2.63 6.82 6.34
N ARG A 163 -2.88 6.49 7.62
CA ARG A 163 -2.42 7.30 8.75
C ARG A 163 -1.04 6.79 9.16
N PRO A 164 -0.01 7.65 9.23
CA PRO A 164 1.30 7.25 9.70
C PRO A 164 1.19 6.73 11.13
N ASN A 165 1.88 5.63 11.41
CA ASN A 165 1.87 4.96 12.71
C ASN A 165 3.31 4.73 13.24
N PRO A 166 4.10 5.80 13.43
CA PRO A 166 5.40 5.67 14.08
C PRO A 166 5.22 5.11 15.50
N PHE A 167 6.14 4.26 15.93
CA PHE A 167 6.21 3.83 17.32
C PHE A 167 6.58 5.00 18.22
N PRO A 168 6.14 5.02 19.50
CA PRO A 168 6.59 5.97 20.52
C PRO A 168 8.04 5.69 20.92
N LYS A 169 8.94 5.82 19.95
CA LYS A 169 10.38 5.52 20.00
C LYS A 169 11.13 6.59 19.21
N SER A 170 12.45 6.52 19.22
CA SER A 170 13.26 7.41 18.39
C SER A 170 13.09 7.15 16.89
N ILE A 171 13.53 8.08 16.06
CA ILE A 171 13.56 7.93 14.59
C ILE A 171 14.39 6.70 14.20
N PHE A 172 15.59 6.55 14.78
CA PHE A 172 16.45 5.38 14.57
C PHE A 172 15.74 4.09 14.98
N ASP A 173 15.14 4.06 16.17
CA ASP A 173 14.54 2.85 16.72
C ASP A 173 13.27 2.42 15.98
N ASN A 174 12.59 3.36 15.30
CA ASN A 174 11.49 3.04 14.40
C ASN A 174 11.98 2.23 13.20
N VAL A 175 13.01 2.72 12.50
CA VAL A 175 13.54 2.07 11.29
C VAL A 175 14.29 0.79 11.63
N ALA A 176 15.05 0.78 12.73
CA ALA A 176 15.81 -0.38 13.19
C ALA A 176 14.96 -1.55 13.72
N TYR A 177 13.65 -1.34 13.96
CA TYR A 177 12.82 -2.27 14.72
C TYR A 177 12.78 -3.68 14.12
N GLY A 178 12.41 -3.81 12.84
CA GLY A 178 12.33 -5.11 12.17
C GLY A 178 13.67 -5.84 12.11
N LEU A 179 14.75 -5.11 11.86
CA LEU A 179 16.11 -5.67 11.80
C LEU A 179 16.60 -6.20 13.17
N ARG A 180 16.21 -5.55 14.26
CA ARG A 180 16.50 -6.03 15.62
C ARG A 180 15.76 -7.32 15.93
N VAL A 181 14.49 -7.41 15.52
CA VAL A 181 13.68 -8.63 15.68
C VAL A 181 14.28 -9.79 14.89
N GLN A 182 14.85 -9.51 13.72
CA GLN A 182 15.61 -10.49 12.93
C GLN A 182 17.01 -10.82 13.50
N GLY A 183 17.40 -10.22 14.64
CA GLY A 183 18.71 -10.46 15.27
C GLY A 183 19.90 -9.96 14.44
N LYS A 184 19.71 -8.97 13.55
CA LYS A 184 20.79 -8.45 12.70
C LYS A 184 21.87 -7.74 13.54
N PRO A 185 23.15 -7.82 13.14
CA PRO A 185 24.23 -7.19 13.88
C PRO A 185 24.12 -5.66 13.84
N ARG A 186 24.60 -5.01 14.89
CA ARG A 186 24.47 -3.55 15.07
C ARG A 186 24.95 -2.74 13.86
N LYS A 187 26.12 -3.08 13.32
CA LYS A 187 26.71 -2.38 12.17
C LYS A 187 25.78 -2.41 10.95
N TYR A 188 25.22 -3.59 10.65
CA TYR A 188 24.24 -3.76 9.58
C TYR A 188 22.98 -2.94 9.82
N ILE A 189 22.49 -2.90 11.07
CA ILE A 189 21.33 -2.08 11.43
C ILE A 189 21.60 -0.60 11.16
N GLU A 190 22.76 -0.08 11.56
CA GLU A 190 23.11 1.32 11.36
C GLU A 190 23.17 1.67 9.86
N GLU A 191 23.80 0.82 9.05
CA GLU A 191 23.87 0.96 7.59
C GLU A 191 22.48 0.95 6.95
N MET A 192 21.63 -0.01 7.32
CA MET A 192 20.29 -0.13 6.76
C MET A 192 19.35 0.99 7.21
N VAL A 193 19.50 1.50 8.43
CA VAL A 193 18.73 2.67 8.89
C VAL A 193 19.04 3.88 8.04
N GLU A 194 20.33 4.18 7.82
CA GLU A 194 20.72 5.28 6.94
C GLU A 194 20.23 5.06 5.51
N LYS A 195 20.49 3.87 4.92
CA LYS A 195 20.04 3.52 3.57
C LYS A 195 18.53 3.71 3.41
N SER A 196 17.74 3.29 4.38
CA SER A 196 16.28 3.35 4.30
C SER A 196 15.74 4.76 4.51
N LEU A 197 16.36 5.55 5.38
CA LEU A 197 16.01 6.97 5.56
C LEU A 197 16.36 7.79 4.32
N ARG A 198 17.46 7.47 3.63
CA ARG A 198 17.81 8.06 2.33
C ARG A 198 16.84 7.62 1.25
N GLY A 199 16.57 6.32 1.18
CA GLY A 199 15.61 5.71 0.27
C GLY A 199 14.24 6.36 0.39
N ALA A 200 13.79 6.67 1.61
CA ALA A 200 12.53 7.36 1.87
C ALA A 200 12.62 8.90 1.83
N ALA A 201 13.67 9.50 1.28
CA ALA A 201 13.86 10.96 1.20
C ALA A 201 13.63 11.72 2.54
N LEU A 202 14.10 11.14 3.65
CA LEU A 202 13.96 11.71 5.00
C LEU A 202 15.31 12.03 5.66
N TRP A 203 16.39 11.40 5.22
CA TRP A 203 17.71 11.49 5.87
C TRP A 203 18.17 12.92 6.17
N ASP A 204 18.16 13.81 5.19
CA ASP A 204 18.67 15.19 5.38
C ASP A 204 17.84 16.01 6.37
N GLU A 205 16.59 15.62 6.62
CA GLU A 205 15.70 16.28 7.58
C GLU A 205 15.84 15.73 9.01
N VAL A 206 16.52 14.59 9.20
CA VAL A 206 16.54 13.86 10.50
C VAL A 206 17.92 13.37 10.96
N LYS A 207 18.96 13.40 10.12
CA LYS A 207 20.30 12.84 10.41
C LYS A 207 20.91 13.34 11.73
N ASP A 208 20.69 14.60 12.07
CA ASP A 208 21.25 15.22 13.29
C ASP A 208 20.40 15.00 14.55
N ARG A 209 19.24 14.32 14.40
CA ARG A 209 18.27 14.09 15.48
C ARG A 209 17.70 12.67 15.49
N LEU A 210 18.46 11.68 15.02
CA LEU A 210 18.01 10.28 14.97
C LEU A 210 17.53 9.70 16.31
N ARG A 211 17.98 10.27 17.44
CA ARG A 211 17.59 9.89 18.81
C ARG A 211 16.33 10.60 19.32
N SER A 212 15.83 11.63 18.63
CA SER A 212 14.61 12.33 19.02
C SER A 212 13.37 11.45 18.79
N SER A 213 12.28 11.76 19.50
CA SER A 213 11.01 11.06 19.34
C SER A 213 10.48 11.19 17.91
N ALA A 214 10.06 10.06 17.33
CA ALA A 214 9.42 10.01 16.02
C ALA A 214 8.03 10.68 16.00
N LEU A 215 7.36 10.78 17.15
CA LEU A 215 6.06 11.46 17.28
C LEU A 215 6.16 12.98 17.08
N GLY A 216 7.36 13.55 17.21
CA GLY A 216 7.59 14.99 16.97
C GLY A 216 7.79 15.37 15.50
N LEU A 217 7.74 14.42 14.57
CA LEU A 217 7.83 14.68 13.13
C LEU A 217 6.50 15.20 12.57
N SER A 218 6.55 15.97 11.48
CA SER A 218 5.32 16.36 10.74
C SER A 218 4.64 15.14 10.11
N GLY A 219 3.36 15.24 9.74
CA GLY A 219 2.61 14.12 9.14
C GLY A 219 3.31 13.50 7.92
N GLY A 220 3.81 14.32 6.99
CA GLY A 220 4.58 13.85 5.84
C GLY A 220 5.92 13.21 6.21
N GLN A 221 6.62 13.73 7.22
CA GLN A 221 7.85 13.12 7.74
C GLN A 221 7.57 11.79 8.44
N GLN A 222 6.49 11.69 9.22
CA GLN A 222 6.07 10.43 9.84
C GLN A 222 5.71 9.37 8.80
N GLN A 223 5.08 9.78 7.69
CA GLN A 223 4.77 8.87 6.59
C GLN A 223 6.04 8.36 5.91
N ARG A 224 6.98 9.25 5.57
CA ARG A 224 8.29 8.86 5.05
C ARG A 224 9.08 8.00 6.03
N LEU A 225 8.95 8.22 7.34
CA LEU A 225 9.54 7.35 8.37
C LEU A 225 8.91 5.95 8.36
N CYS A 226 7.60 5.84 8.20
CA CYS A 226 6.92 4.55 8.08
C CYS A 226 7.35 3.80 6.82
N ILE A 227 7.56 4.50 5.70
CA ILE A 227 8.13 3.94 4.47
C ILE A 227 9.57 3.47 4.73
N ALA A 228 10.44 4.31 5.31
CA ALA A 228 11.80 3.91 5.67
C ALA A 228 11.83 2.66 6.55
N ARG A 229 10.93 2.57 7.53
CA ARG A 229 10.78 1.37 8.39
C ARG A 229 10.39 0.13 7.59
N ALA A 230 9.51 0.26 6.60
CA ALA A 230 9.16 -0.86 5.72
C ALA A 230 10.33 -1.26 4.81
N LEU A 231 11.08 -0.30 4.27
CA LEU A 231 12.25 -0.54 3.41
C LEU A 231 13.43 -1.17 4.16
N ALA A 232 13.54 -0.95 5.48
CA ALA A 232 14.68 -1.42 6.27
C ALA A 232 14.87 -2.94 6.23
N VAL A 233 13.78 -3.69 6.12
CA VAL A 233 13.83 -5.16 6.03
C VAL A 233 13.97 -5.68 4.59
N GLN A 234 14.09 -4.78 3.60
CA GLN A 234 14.24 -5.06 2.18
C GLN A 234 13.17 -6.02 1.64
N PRO A 235 11.89 -5.60 1.66
CA PRO A 235 10.80 -6.42 1.15
C PRO A 235 10.90 -6.60 -0.36
N ASP A 236 10.26 -7.64 -0.90
CA ASP A 236 10.08 -7.84 -2.33
C ASP A 236 8.90 -6.99 -2.85
N VAL A 237 7.86 -6.85 -2.02
CA VAL A 237 6.63 -6.11 -2.32
C VAL A 237 6.34 -5.05 -1.26
N LEU A 238 5.97 -3.85 -1.69
CA LEU A 238 5.54 -2.74 -0.84
C LEU A 238 4.07 -2.40 -1.10
N LEU A 239 3.24 -2.68 -0.11
CA LEU A 239 1.81 -2.37 -0.12
C LEU A 239 1.58 -0.99 0.52
N MET A 240 0.81 -0.13 -0.14
CA MET A 240 0.51 1.22 0.34
C MET A 240 -1.00 1.46 0.36
N ASP A 241 -1.59 1.59 1.54
CA ASP A 241 -3.02 1.86 1.73
C ASP A 241 -3.23 3.37 1.83
N GLU A 242 -3.59 4.06 0.75
CA GLU A 242 -3.81 5.51 0.68
C GLU A 242 -2.67 6.39 1.27
N PRO A 243 -1.43 6.25 0.78
CA PRO A 243 -0.25 6.80 1.46
C PRO A 243 -0.21 8.34 1.54
N CYS A 244 -1.04 9.04 0.76
CA CYS A 244 -1.04 10.51 0.68
C CYS A 244 -2.34 11.18 1.17
N SER A 245 -3.36 10.43 1.60
CA SER A 245 -4.70 11.02 1.79
C SER A 245 -4.79 12.08 2.90
N ALA A 246 -3.86 12.07 3.85
CA ALA A 246 -3.83 12.98 4.99
C ALA A 246 -2.65 13.96 4.93
N LEU A 247 -2.03 14.12 3.75
CA LEU A 247 -0.83 14.92 3.56
C LEU A 247 -1.14 16.21 2.79
N ASP A 248 -0.35 17.26 3.06
CA ASP A 248 -0.37 18.47 2.24
C ASP A 248 0.15 18.20 0.82
N PRO A 249 -0.08 19.10 -0.15
CA PRO A 249 0.36 18.89 -1.54
C PRO A 249 1.87 18.71 -1.72
N ILE A 250 2.69 19.38 -0.91
CA ILE A 250 4.15 19.29 -1.01
C ILE A 250 4.62 17.92 -0.51
N ALA A 251 4.08 17.46 0.61
CA ALA A 251 4.33 16.13 1.14
C ALA A 251 3.83 15.04 0.19
N THR A 252 2.67 15.24 -0.45
CA THR A 252 2.13 14.32 -1.46
C THR A 252 3.09 14.16 -2.64
N LEU A 253 3.58 15.26 -3.22
CA LEU A 253 4.53 15.21 -4.33
C LEU A 253 5.82 14.46 -3.97
N LYS A 254 6.37 14.70 -2.77
CA LYS A 254 7.55 13.97 -2.28
C LYS A 254 7.30 12.46 -2.19
N ILE A 255 6.09 12.02 -1.83
CA ILE A 255 5.75 10.59 -1.79
C ILE A 255 5.57 10.01 -3.20
N GLU A 256 4.99 10.77 -4.15
CA GLU A 256 4.86 10.35 -5.54
C GLU A 256 6.24 10.18 -6.22
N GLU A 257 7.16 11.13 -6.00
CA GLU A 257 8.56 11.03 -6.44
C GLU A 257 9.28 9.85 -5.79
N LEU A 258 9.00 9.59 -4.51
CA LEU A 258 9.55 8.44 -3.81
C LEU A 258 9.08 7.12 -4.42
N ILE A 259 7.78 6.96 -4.72
CA ILE A 259 7.23 5.76 -5.37
C ILE A 259 7.93 5.50 -6.71
N THR A 260 8.14 6.55 -7.49
CA THR A 260 8.87 6.52 -8.76
C THR A 260 10.29 5.96 -8.62
N GLU A 261 11.01 6.34 -7.57
CA GLU A 261 12.37 5.84 -7.35
C GLU A 261 12.35 4.41 -6.81
N LEU A 262 11.42 4.10 -5.90
CA LEU A 262 11.33 2.78 -5.30
C LEU A 262 10.95 1.68 -6.30
N VAL A 263 10.12 1.96 -7.30
CA VAL A 263 9.70 0.90 -8.25
C VAL A 263 10.86 0.28 -9.04
N LYS A 264 12.00 0.97 -9.13
CA LYS A 264 13.22 0.44 -9.77
C LYS A 264 13.76 -0.80 -9.04
N GLU A 265 13.52 -0.89 -7.74
CA GLU A 265 13.98 -1.99 -6.88
C GLU A 265 12.83 -2.86 -6.37
N TYR A 266 11.65 -2.28 -6.14
CA TYR A 266 10.52 -2.91 -5.44
C TYR A 266 9.29 -3.07 -6.33
N THR A 267 8.49 -4.11 -6.05
CA THR A 267 7.13 -4.21 -6.58
C THR A 267 6.17 -3.43 -5.69
N ILE A 268 5.29 -2.59 -6.24
CA ILE A 268 4.44 -1.70 -5.44
C ILE A 268 2.97 -1.91 -5.76
N VAL A 269 2.13 -2.02 -4.73
CA VAL A 269 0.67 -2.00 -4.85
C VAL A 269 0.15 -0.84 -4.03
N ILE A 270 -0.53 0.11 -4.67
CA ILE A 270 -1.05 1.31 -4.03
C ILE A 270 -2.57 1.35 -4.12
N VAL A 271 -3.25 1.49 -2.98
CA VAL A 271 -4.67 1.87 -2.94
C VAL A 271 -4.74 3.38 -2.91
N THR A 272 -5.55 3.96 -3.79
CA THR A 272 -5.81 5.40 -3.77
C THR A 272 -7.20 5.72 -4.35
N HIS A 273 -7.83 6.77 -3.83
CA HIS A 273 -9.01 7.39 -4.44
C HIS A 273 -8.64 8.65 -5.23
N ASN A 274 -7.36 9.05 -5.24
CA ASN A 274 -6.86 10.15 -6.05
C ASN A 274 -6.50 9.64 -7.44
N MET A 275 -7.37 9.91 -8.40
CA MET A 275 -7.25 9.42 -9.77
C MET A 275 -6.05 10.03 -10.50
N GLN A 276 -5.76 11.30 -10.23
CA GLN A 276 -4.59 12.01 -10.73
C GLN A 276 -3.30 11.34 -10.25
N GLN A 277 -3.24 10.97 -8.98
CA GLN A 277 -2.10 10.23 -8.41
C GLN A 277 -1.95 8.87 -9.09
N ALA A 278 -3.04 8.09 -9.17
CA ALA A 278 -3.01 6.78 -9.83
C ALA A 278 -2.47 6.90 -11.27
N ALA A 279 -2.97 7.86 -12.05
CA ALA A 279 -2.53 8.10 -13.42
C ALA A 279 -1.02 8.44 -13.50
N ARG A 280 -0.49 9.23 -12.57
CA ARG A 280 0.92 9.65 -12.58
C ARG A 280 1.91 8.58 -12.11
N VAL A 281 1.57 7.77 -11.10
CA VAL A 281 2.56 6.91 -10.42
C VAL A 281 2.43 5.42 -10.73
N SER A 282 1.41 5.00 -11.48
CA SER A 282 1.13 3.58 -11.70
C SER A 282 1.40 3.12 -13.13
N HIS A 283 1.88 1.89 -13.25
CA HIS A 283 2.05 1.19 -14.53
C HIS A 283 0.77 0.43 -14.90
N PHE A 284 0.13 -0.20 -13.91
CA PHE A 284 -1.13 -0.89 -14.03
C PHE A 284 -2.17 -0.28 -13.10
N THR A 285 -3.43 -0.33 -13.50
CA THR A 285 -4.56 0.08 -12.66
C THR A 285 -5.62 -1.01 -12.65
N GLY A 286 -6.11 -1.33 -11.44
CA GLY A 286 -7.28 -2.17 -11.21
C GLY A 286 -8.42 -1.34 -10.61
N PHE A 287 -9.58 -1.33 -11.29
CA PHE A 287 -10.78 -0.67 -10.82
C PHE A 287 -11.66 -1.63 -10.01
N PHE A 288 -11.91 -1.28 -8.75
CA PHE A 288 -12.76 -2.02 -7.82
C PHE A 288 -14.12 -1.38 -7.68
N LEU A 289 -15.17 -2.19 -7.81
CA LEU A 289 -16.55 -1.79 -7.53
C LEU A 289 -17.28 -2.91 -6.79
N SER A 290 -17.90 -2.57 -5.65
CA SER A 290 -18.72 -3.51 -4.86
C SER A 290 -18.03 -4.86 -4.57
N GLY A 291 -16.73 -4.83 -4.25
CA GLY A 291 -15.96 -6.02 -3.91
C GLY A 291 -15.43 -6.83 -5.10
N LYS A 292 -15.66 -6.37 -6.34
CA LYS A 292 -15.19 -7.00 -7.58
C LYS A 292 -14.10 -6.16 -8.23
N LEU A 293 -13.15 -6.82 -8.87
CA LEU A 293 -12.26 -6.19 -9.84
C LEU A 293 -12.99 -6.12 -11.19
N VAL A 294 -13.44 -4.93 -11.57
CA VAL A 294 -14.24 -4.71 -12.79
C VAL A 294 -13.35 -4.63 -14.02
N GLU A 295 -12.23 -3.92 -13.92
CA GLU A 295 -11.29 -3.76 -15.03
C GLU A 295 -9.86 -3.71 -14.49
N TYR A 296 -8.92 -4.28 -15.24
CA TYR A 296 -7.51 -4.23 -14.94
C TYR A 296 -6.69 -4.16 -16.23
N GLY A 297 -5.69 -3.29 -16.26
CA GLY A 297 -4.85 -3.11 -17.44
C GLY A 297 -3.75 -2.07 -17.24
N PRO A 298 -2.96 -1.79 -18.29
CA PRO A 298 -2.05 -0.66 -18.30
C PRO A 298 -2.78 0.62 -17.92
N THR A 299 -2.19 1.40 -17.02
CA THR A 299 -2.83 2.61 -16.47
C THR A 299 -3.32 3.54 -17.56
N THR A 300 -2.51 3.82 -18.58
CA THR A 300 -2.93 4.69 -19.69
C THR A 300 -4.11 4.15 -20.48
N GLN A 301 -4.21 2.83 -20.69
CA GLN A 301 -5.40 2.26 -21.32
C GLN A 301 -6.64 2.46 -20.43
N ILE A 302 -6.54 2.20 -19.12
CA ILE A 302 -7.65 2.36 -18.18
C ILE A 302 -8.15 3.80 -18.18
N PHE A 303 -7.25 4.79 -18.14
CA PHE A 303 -7.62 6.21 -18.04
C PHE A 303 -8.04 6.85 -19.37
N GLU A 304 -7.48 6.43 -20.51
CA GLU A 304 -7.79 7.04 -21.81
C GLU A 304 -8.87 6.30 -22.59
N ARG A 305 -8.93 4.97 -22.46
CA ARG A 305 -9.81 4.08 -23.23
C ARG A 305 -10.28 2.89 -22.37
N PRO A 306 -11.04 3.15 -21.30
CA PRO A 306 -11.63 2.09 -20.48
C PRO A 306 -12.51 1.17 -21.34
N GLN A 307 -12.46 -0.13 -21.04
CA GLN A 307 -13.26 -1.15 -21.73
C GLN A 307 -14.60 -1.40 -21.04
N GLN A 308 -14.71 -1.09 -19.75
CA GLN A 308 -15.95 -1.23 -18.99
C GLN A 308 -16.61 0.13 -18.79
N LYS A 309 -17.92 0.18 -18.97
CA LYS A 309 -18.71 1.41 -18.82
C LYS A 309 -18.62 1.96 -17.40
N GLU A 310 -18.66 1.09 -16.40
CA GLU A 310 -18.55 1.47 -14.99
C GLU A 310 -17.19 2.13 -14.68
N THR A 311 -16.12 1.68 -15.34
CA THR A 311 -14.79 2.31 -15.24
C THR A 311 -14.82 3.70 -15.87
N GLU A 312 -15.40 3.85 -17.07
CA GLU A 312 -15.55 5.14 -17.76
C GLU A 312 -16.36 6.14 -16.92
N ASP A 313 -17.50 5.71 -16.37
CA ASP A 313 -18.37 6.53 -15.53
C ASP A 313 -17.64 6.96 -14.25
N TYR A 314 -16.82 6.08 -13.66
CA TYR A 314 -16.02 6.41 -12.48
C TYR A 314 -14.91 7.43 -12.79
N ILE A 315 -14.15 7.21 -13.87
CA ILE A 315 -13.03 8.09 -14.25
C ILE A 315 -13.50 9.47 -14.70
N SER A 316 -14.61 9.54 -15.43
CA SER A 316 -15.19 10.80 -15.91
C SER A 316 -15.93 11.59 -14.82
N GLY A 317 -16.05 11.05 -13.61
CA GLY A 317 -16.76 11.70 -12.51
C GLY A 317 -18.28 11.66 -12.65
N ARG A 318 -18.82 10.81 -13.53
CA ARG A 318 -20.28 10.59 -13.71
C ARG A 318 -20.85 9.60 -12.69
N PHE A 319 -20.05 9.18 -11.72
CA PHE A 319 -20.41 8.22 -10.69
C PHE A 319 -21.23 8.91 -9.58
N GLY A 320 -22.55 8.73 -9.57
CA GLY A 320 -23.49 9.30 -8.60
C GLY A 320 -24.92 8.81 -8.78
#